data_AF-A0A1M6PQB0-F1
#
_entry.id   AF-A0A1M6PQB0-F1
#
_cell.length_a   1.000
_cell.length_b   1.000
_cell.length_c   1.000
_cell.angle_alpha   90.00
_cell.angle_beta   90.00
_cell.angle_gamma   90.00
#
_symmetry.space_group_name_H-M   'P 1'
#
loop_
_entity.id
_entity.type
_entity.pdbx_description
1 polymer ?
#
loop_
_entity_poly.entity_id
_entity_poly.type
_entity_poly.pdbx_seq_one_letter_code
_entity_poly.pdbx_strand_id
1 'polypeptide(L)'
;MNQPQPTPEDSSTNPVPETFDQLLAQEQEFLRLLIRTIGVSPSDANDVLQEANIYLINNASQFELGTNFRAWASKVVRYRCLQYFRDQKRRPMINLSEQAIDLITEEVCEQYEETERQLRKLNHCIGKLPEEHAEMLKANYHDGMSLKDFAKIHKKSHMAVRKTMSRVRHALKECIEKL
;
A
#
# COMPACT_ATOMS: atom_id res chain seq x y z
N MET A 1 -20.79 15.44 53.23
CA MET A 1 -21.15 16.17 52.00
C MET A 1 -20.51 15.40 50.84
N ASN A 2 -21.32 14.64 50.11
CA ASN A 2 -20.90 13.85 48.95
C ASN A 2 -20.51 14.79 47.79
N GLN A 3 -19.31 14.63 47.25
CA GLN A 3 -19.00 15.08 45.89
C GLN A 3 -19.04 13.85 44.98
N PRO A 4 -19.77 13.87 43.86
CA PRO A 4 -19.78 12.77 42.91
C PRO A 4 -18.46 12.73 42.12
N GLN A 5 -17.94 11.51 41.93
CA GLN A 5 -16.84 11.20 41.02
C GLN A 5 -17.23 11.49 39.56
N PRO A 6 -16.30 11.92 38.69
CA PRO A 6 -16.52 11.88 37.26
C PRO A 6 -16.32 10.43 36.76
N THR A 7 -17.35 9.90 36.11
CA THR A 7 -17.31 8.67 35.31
C THR A 7 -16.34 8.81 34.13
N PRO A 8 -15.62 7.74 33.73
CA PRO A 8 -14.82 7.75 32.51
C PRO A 8 -15.75 7.65 31.29
N GLU A 9 -15.95 8.76 30.59
CA GLU A 9 -16.64 8.79 29.29
C GLU A 9 -15.77 8.13 28.22
N ASP A 10 -16.45 7.33 27.39
CA ASP A 10 -15.95 6.53 26.29
C ASP A 10 -14.85 7.20 25.46
N SER A 11 -13.69 6.55 25.42
CA SER A 11 -12.68 6.79 24.39
C SER A 11 -13.17 6.21 23.07
N SER A 12 -14.10 6.92 22.42
CA SER A 12 -14.41 6.74 21.01
C SER A 12 -13.11 6.89 20.23
N THR A 13 -12.68 5.83 19.55
CA THR A 13 -11.60 5.83 18.57
C THR A 13 -11.97 6.74 17.40
N ASN A 14 -11.78 8.04 17.58
CA ASN A 14 -11.67 8.97 16.46
C ASN A 14 -10.29 8.73 15.85
N PRO A 15 -10.18 8.36 14.56
CA PRO A 15 -8.88 8.34 13.90
C PRO A 15 -8.30 9.76 13.98
N VAL A 16 -7.09 9.87 14.53
CA VAL A 16 -6.31 11.12 14.50
C VAL A 16 -6.30 11.61 13.05
N PRO A 17 -6.61 12.90 12.77
CA PRO A 17 -6.55 13.43 11.41
C PRO A 17 -5.18 13.13 10.81
N GLU A 18 -5.14 12.48 9.65
CA GLU A 18 -3.88 12.19 8.98
C GLU A 18 -3.14 13.49 8.69
N THR A 19 -1.87 13.53 9.09
CA THR A 19 -0.98 14.67 8.83
C THR A 19 -0.37 14.53 7.44
N PHE A 20 0.05 15.66 6.85
CA PHE A 20 0.74 15.67 5.56
C PHE A 20 1.94 14.71 5.54
N ASP A 21 2.73 14.67 6.62
CA ASP A 21 3.90 13.81 6.73
C ASP A 21 3.53 12.32 6.71
N GLN A 22 2.40 11.94 7.32
CA GLN A 22 1.89 10.58 7.28
C GLN A 22 1.45 10.19 5.88
N LEU A 23 0.70 11.05 5.19
CA LEU A 23 0.29 10.84 3.80
C LEU A 23 1.51 10.69 2.88
N LEU A 24 2.49 11.59 3.02
CA LEU A 24 3.72 11.54 2.24
C LEU A 24 4.50 10.26 2.51
N ALA A 25 4.60 9.81 3.76
CA ALA A 25 5.29 8.58 4.14
C ALA A 25 4.59 7.33 3.59
N GLN A 26 3.25 7.27 3.64
CA GLN A 26 2.46 6.15 3.12
C GLN A 26 2.63 5.98 1.60
N GLU A 27 2.78 7.07 0.86
CA GLU A 27 2.86 7.04 -0.61
C GLU A 27 4.27 6.82 -1.18
N GLN A 28 5.32 6.74 -0.36
CA GLN A 28 6.70 6.66 -0.85
C GLN A 28 6.97 5.44 -1.76
N GLU A 29 6.41 4.29 -1.43
CA GLU A 29 6.59 3.08 -2.24
C GLU A 29 5.88 3.22 -3.60
N PHE A 30 4.65 3.72 -3.58
CA PHE A 30 3.87 3.99 -4.77
C PHE A 30 4.57 4.99 -5.71
N LEU A 31 5.02 6.13 -5.19
CA LEU A 31 5.70 7.15 -5.99
C LEU A 31 7.00 6.61 -6.61
N ARG A 32 7.74 5.79 -5.87
CA ARG A 32 8.94 5.11 -6.39
C ARG A 32 8.60 4.11 -7.48
N LEU A 33 7.53 3.33 -7.32
CA LEU A 33 7.04 2.40 -8.34
C LEU A 33 6.68 3.16 -9.61
N LEU A 34 5.92 4.25 -9.49
CA LEU A 34 5.53 5.10 -10.61
C LEU A 34 6.74 5.61 -11.40
N ILE A 35 7.75 6.16 -10.71
CA ILE A 35 9.01 6.64 -11.33
C ILE A 35 9.69 5.54 -12.15
N ARG A 36 9.78 4.33 -11.58
CA ARG A 36 10.42 3.18 -12.25
C ARG A 36 9.61 2.68 -13.44
N THR A 37 8.28 2.65 -13.33
CA THR A 37 7.39 2.22 -14.42
C THR A 37 7.42 3.20 -15.59
N ILE A 38 7.53 4.50 -15.31
CA ILE A 38 7.74 5.55 -16.33
C ILE A 38 9.08 5.36 -17.08
N GLY A 39 10.05 4.64 -16.51
CA GLY A 39 11.30 4.27 -17.16
C GLY A 39 12.51 5.09 -16.74
N VAL A 40 12.46 5.79 -15.60
CA VAL A 40 13.65 6.39 -14.98
C VAL A 40 14.62 5.29 -14.55
N SER A 41 15.91 5.49 -14.78
CA SER A 41 16.92 4.49 -14.44
C SER A 41 16.90 4.17 -12.93
N PRO A 42 17.23 2.93 -12.51
CA PRO A 42 17.26 2.59 -11.09
C PRO A 42 18.22 3.46 -10.26
N SER A 43 19.32 3.94 -10.86
CA SER A 43 20.27 4.84 -10.17
C SER A 43 19.67 6.21 -9.92
N ASP A 44 18.86 6.73 -10.85
CA ASP A 44 18.37 8.11 -10.81
C ASP A 44 16.97 8.20 -10.18
N ALA A 45 16.25 7.08 -10.06
CA ALA A 45 14.90 7.04 -9.50
C ALA A 45 14.84 7.60 -8.06
N ASN A 46 15.89 7.38 -7.26
CA ASN A 46 15.99 7.92 -5.91
C ASN A 46 16.14 9.44 -5.89
N ASP A 47 16.86 10.00 -6.87
CA ASP A 47 17.10 11.43 -6.97
C ASP A 47 15.85 12.15 -7.45
N VAL A 48 15.18 11.60 -8.47
CA VAL A 48 13.88 12.10 -8.94
C VAL A 48 12.84 12.08 -7.82
N LEU A 49 12.80 11.02 -7.01
CA LEU A 49 11.90 10.93 -5.86
C LEU A 49 12.23 11.97 -4.78
N GLN A 50 13.52 12.20 -4.49
CA GLN A 50 13.94 13.24 -3.55
C GLN A 50 13.55 14.64 -4.02
N GLU A 51 13.78 14.97 -5.29
CA GLU A 51 13.35 16.26 -5.87
C GLU A 51 11.83 16.45 -5.85
N ALA A 52 11.08 15.36 -6.06
CA ALA A 52 9.63 15.35 -5.91
C ALA A 52 9.23 15.62 -4.44
N ASN A 53 9.83 14.91 -3.49
CA ASN A 53 9.55 15.09 -2.06
C ASN A 53 9.86 16.52 -1.58
N ILE A 54 11.00 17.10 -1.99
CA ILE A 54 11.34 18.51 -1.68
C ILE A 54 10.26 19.45 -2.22
N TYR A 55 9.79 19.22 -3.45
CA TYR A 55 8.72 20.01 -4.02
C TYR A 55 7.41 19.86 -3.24
N LEU A 56 7.01 18.63 -2.92
CA LEU A 56 5.79 18.34 -2.17
C LEU A 56 5.80 19.03 -0.80
N ILE A 57 6.90 18.92 -0.06
CA ILE A 57 7.06 19.54 1.27
C ILE A 57 7.01 21.06 1.16
N ASN A 58 7.75 21.66 0.23
CA ASN A 58 7.76 23.12 0.05
C ASN A 58 6.40 23.68 -0.38
N ASN A 59 5.55 22.86 -0.99
CA ASN A 59 4.21 23.22 -1.43
C ASN A 59 3.11 22.54 -0.60
N ALA A 60 3.43 22.06 0.61
CA ALA A 60 2.47 21.34 1.45
C ALA A 60 1.23 22.18 1.77
N SER A 61 1.38 23.51 1.87
CA SER A 61 0.26 24.45 2.07
C SER A 61 -0.70 24.55 0.90
N GLN A 62 -0.34 24.07 -0.28
CA GLN A 62 -1.23 24.00 -1.46
C GLN A 62 -2.06 22.72 -1.48
N PHE A 63 -1.75 21.75 -0.63
CA PHE A 63 -2.51 20.52 -0.51
C PHE A 63 -3.64 20.69 0.52
N GLU A 64 -4.86 20.35 0.12
CA GLU A 64 -6.01 20.33 1.00
C GLU A 64 -6.16 18.93 1.64
N LEU A 65 -5.99 18.86 2.97
CA LEU A 65 -6.16 17.61 3.72
C LEU A 65 -7.56 17.03 3.51
N GLY A 66 -7.64 15.71 3.33
CA GLY A 66 -8.88 14.99 3.01
C GLY A 66 -9.16 14.85 1.52
N THR A 67 -8.41 15.53 0.65
CA THR A 67 -8.42 15.27 -0.80
C THR A 67 -7.45 14.13 -1.17
N ASN A 68 -7.49 13.66 -2.43
CA ASN A 68 -6.66 12.53 -2.88
C ASN A 68 -5.17 12.96 -2.99
N PHE A 69 -4.41 12.69 -1.93
CA PHE A 69 -2.97 12.99 -1.86
C PHE A 69 -2.18 12.28 -2.96
N ARG A 70 -2.49 11.01 -3.24
CA ARG A 70 -1.82 10.22 -4.28
C ARG A 70 -1.96 10.89 -5.64
N ALA A 71 -3.16 11.29 -6.03
CA ALA A 71 -3.41 11.98 -7.30
C ALA A 71 -2.65 13.30 -7.40
N TRP A 72 -2.53 14.06 -6.30
CA TRP A 72 -1.75 15.29 -6.25
C TRP A 72 -0.24 15.00 -6.37
N ALA A 73 0.29 14.04 -5.60
CA ALA A 73 1.69 13.66 -5.61
C ALA A 73 2.13 13.04 -6.94
N SER A 74 1.29 12.21 -7.57
CA SER A 74 1.52 11.64 -8.91
C SER A 74 1.74 12.72 -9.97
N LYS A 75 1.03 13.85 -9.91
CA LYS A 75 1.24 14.97 -10.84
C LYS A 75 2.63 15.58 -10.69
N VAL A 76 3.10 15.73 -9.45
CA VAL A 76 4.45 16.25 -9.17
C VAL A 76 5.51 15.27 -9.66
N VAL A 77 5.37 13.98 -9.34
CA VAL A 77 6.29 12.93 -9.80
C VAL A 77 6.34 12.87 -11.31
N ARG A 78 5.19 12.87 -11.99
CA ARG A 78 5.10 12.92 -13.45
C ARG A 78 5.89 14.10 -14.01
N TYR A 79 5.69 15.30 -13.47
CA TYR A 79 6.41 16.50 -13.92
C TYR A 79 7.93 16.35 -13.73
N ARG A 80 8.37 15.80 -12.60
CA ARG A 80 9.80 15.54 -12.34
C ARG A 80 10.39 14.52 -13.32
N CYS A 81 9.68 13.44 -13.63
CA CYS A 81 10.09 12.49 -14.67
C CYS A 81 10.21 13.16 -16.06
N LEU A 82 9.25 14.02 -16.42
CA LEU A 82 9.31 14.77 -17.68
C LEU A 82 10.53 15.71 -17.73
N GLN A 83 10.82 16.39 -16.62
CA GLN A 83 11.99 17.25 -16.51
C GLN A 83 13.28 16.45 -16.66
N TYR A 84 13.40 15.32 -15.94
CA TYR A 84 14.53 14.39 -16.05
C TYR A 84 14.79 13.96 -17.50
N PHE A 85 13.75 13.56 -18.25
CA PHE A 85 13.93 13.19 -19.66
C PHE A 85 14.26 14.39 -20.56
N ARG A 86 13.72 15.60 -20.28
CA ARG A 86 14.08 16.82 -21.02
C ARG A 86 15.55 17.17 -20.84
N ASP A 87 16.09 17.03 -19.64
CA ASP A 87 17.51 17.28 -19.35
C ASP A 87 18.40 16.20 -19.99
N GLN A 88 17.92 14.95 -20.03
CA GLN A 88 18.59 13.85 -20.71
C GLN A 88 18.52 13.89 -22.24
N LYS A 89 17.55 14.56 -22.87
CA LYS A 89 17.50 14.76 -24.33
C LYS A 89 18.73 15.47 -24.91
N ARG A 90 19.58 16.06 -24.05
CA ARG A 90 20.95 16.47 -24.42
C ARG A 90 21.88 15.27 -24.72
N ARG A 91 21.40 14.03 -24.56
CA ARG A 91 22.05 12.74 -24.86
C ARG A 91 21.10 11.88 -25.71
N PRO A 92 21.61 11.09 -26.69
CA PRO A 92 20.77 10.34 -27.60
C PRO A 92 20.21 9.07 -26.93
N MET A 93 19.00 9.16 -26.37
CA MET A 93 18.18 8.01 -25.96
C MET A 93 16.74 8.13 -26.48
N ILE A 94 16.12 6.99 -26.77
CA ILE A 94 14.69 6.88 -27.10
C ILE A 94 13.93 7.28 -25.83
N ASN A 95 13.29 8.45 -25.85
CA ASN A 95 12.50 8.95 -24.73
C ASN A 95 11.01 8.70 -24.99
N LEU A 96 10.27 8.35 -23.94
CA LEU A 96 8.81 8.30 -24.00
C LEU A 96 8.25 9.70 -24.33
N SER A 97 7.14 9.74 -25.08
CA SER A 97 6.41 10.99 -25.27
C SER A 97 5.75 11.42 -23.97
N GLU A 98 5.46 12.72 -23.83
CA GLU A 98 4.73 13.22 -22.65
C GLU A 98 3.36 12.54 -22.50
N GLN A 99 2.67 12.31 -23.62
CA GLN A 99 1.39 11.59 -23.67
C GLN A 99 1.51 10.13 -23.21
N ALA A 100 2.63 9.46 -23.49
CA ALA A 100 2.83 8.09 -23.00
C ALA A 100 3.04 8.08 -21.48
N ILE A 101 3.75 9.08 -20.93
CA ILE A 101 3.96 9.22 -19.49
C ILE A 101 2.63 9.53 -18.78
N ASP A 102 1.76 10.34 -19.39
CA ASP A 102 0.38 10.57 -18.93
C ASP A 102 -0.38 9.26 -18.77
N LEU A 103 -0.49 8.48 -19.85
CA LEU A 103 -1.23 7.22 -19.87
C LEU A 103 -0.67 6.20 -18.86
N ILE A 104 0.66 6.09 -18.75
CA ILE A 104 1.28 5.22 -17.75
C ILE A 104 0.93 5.68 -16.33
N THR A 105 0.96 6.99 -16.08
CA THR A 105 0.67 7.51 -14.74
C THR A 105 -0.77 7.20 -14.32
N GLU A 106 -1.72 7.40 -15.22
CA GLU A 106 -3.13 7.09 -15.01
C GLU A 106 -3.34 5.60 -14.71
N GLU A 107 -2.85 4.72 -15.60
CA GLU A 107 -2.97 3.26 -15.45
C GLU A 107 -2.34 2.76 -14.14
N VAL A 108 -1.14 3.25 -13.78
CA VAL A 108 -0.45 2.85 -12.55
C VAL A 108 -1.23 3.30 -11.31
N CYS A 109 -1.82 4.51 -11.32
CA CYS A 109 -2.66 4.96 -10.22
C CYS A 109 -3.87 4.05 -10.04
N GLU A 110 -4.59 3.74 -11.12
CA GLU A 110 -5.79 2.90 -11.09
C GLU A 110 -5.48 1.47 -10.61
N GLN A 111 -4.45 0.84 -11.18
CA GLN A 111 -4.05 -0.52 -10.80
C GLN A 111 -3.58 -0.60 -9.34
N TYR A 112 -2.86 0.42 -8.87
CA TYR A 112 -2.40 0.44 -7.48
C TYR A 112 -3.55 0.66 -6.50
N GLU A 113 -4.50 1.55 -6.82
CA GLU A 113 -5.73 1.73 -6.04
C GLU A 113 -6.57 0.45 -5.97
N GLU A 114 -6.71 -0.28 -7.08
CA GLU A 114 -7.34 -1.61 -7.10
C GLU A 114 -6.61 -2.58 -6.17
N THR A 115 -5.29 -2.69 -6.31
CA THR A 115 -4.47 -3.63 -5.54
C THR A 115 -4.60 -3.35 -4.04
N GLU A 116 -4.48 -2.09 -3.65
CA GLU A 116 -4.65 -1.62 -2.27
C GLU A 116 -6.06 -1.94 -1.73
N ARG A 117 -7.09 -1.77 -2.56
CA ARG A 117 -8.46 -2.14 -2.19
C ARG A 117 -8.61 -3.64 -1.97
N GLN A 118 -8.04 -4.47 -2.84
CA GLN A 118 -8.05 -5.93 -2.68
C GLN A 118 -7.28 -6.36 -1.42
N LEU A 119 -6.13 -5.75 -1.13
CA LEU A 119 -5.36 -6.01 0.08
C LEU A 119 -6.13 -5.62 1.34
N ARG A 120 -6.82 -4.47 1.36
CA ARG A 120 -7.69 -4.09 2.49
C ARG A 120 -8.82 -5.11 2.72
N LYS A 121 -9.49 -5.57 1.65
CA LYS A 121 -10.51 -6.62 1.75
C LYS A 121 -9.93 -7.91 2.32
N LEU A 122 -8.77 -8.33 1.83
CA LEU A 122 -8.08 -9.53 2.32
C LEU A 122 -7.72 -9.41 3.80
N ASN A 123 -7.09 -8.31 4.22
CA ASN A 123 -6.70 -8.07 5.61
C ASN A 123 -7.91 -8.08 6.56
N HIS A 124 -9.01 -7.43 6.15
CA HIS A 124 -10.27 -7.48 6.89
C HIS A 124 -10.80 -8.92 7.04
N CYS A 125 -10.78 -9.70 5.96
CA CYS A 125 -11.23 -11.09 5.99
C CYS A 125 -10.31 -12.00 6.82
N ILE A 126 -8.99 -11.78 6.80
CA ILE A 126 -8.04 -12.48 7.67
C ILE A 126 -8.32 -12.16 9.14
N GLY A 127 -8.64 -10.90 9.47
CA GLY A 127 -8.99 -10.47 10.84
C GLY A 127 -10.26 -11.13 11.39
N LYS A 128 -11.09 -11.74 10.55
CA LYS A 128 -12.29 -12.50 10.96
C LYS A 128 -12.03 -14.00 11.14
N LEU A 129 -10.87 -14.49 10.74
CA LEU A 129 -10.54 -15.91 10.89
C LEU A 129 -10.26 -16.25 12.36
N PRO A 130 -10.50 -17.50 12.78
CA PRO A 130 -9.95 -18.01 14.03
C PRO A 130 -8.43 -17.83 14.08
N GLU A 131 -7.88 -17.48 15.24
CA GLU A 131 -6.46 -17.17 15.43
C GLU A 131 -5.54 -18.27 14.88
N GLU A 132 -5.84 -19.54 15.17
CA GLU A 132 -5.08 -20.68 14.66
C GLU A 132 -5.05 -20.76 13.11
N HIS A 133 -6.12 -20.30 12.45
CA HIS A 133 -6.20 -20.30 10.99
C HIS A 133 -5.39 -19.16 10.38
N ALA A 134 -5.41 -17.99 11.03
CA ALA A 134 -4.58 -16.85 10.66
C ALA A 134 -3.08 -17.16 10.89
N GLU A 135 -2.74 -17.81 12.00
CA GLU A 135 -1.39 -18.29 12.30
C GLU A 135 -0.90 -19.27 11.23
N MET A 136 -1.72 -20.25 10.85
CA MET A 136 -1.42 -21.20 9.79
C MET A 136 -1.16 -20.51 8.43
N LEU A 137 -1.92 -19.46 8.09
CA LEU A 137 -1.70 -18.68 6.88
C LEU A 137 -0.36 -17.93 6.93
N LYS A 138 -0.09 -17.24 8.05
CA LYS A 138 1.15 -16.49 8.25
C LYS A 138 2.36 -17.41 8.17
N ALA A 139 2.34 -18.53 8.90
CA ALA A 139 3.41 -19.51 8.89
C ALA A 139 3.70 -20.03 7.46
N ASN A 140 2.66 -20.28 6.66
CA ASN A 140 2.83 -20.83 5.32
C ASN A 140 3.25 -19.79 4.28
N TYR A 141 2.61 -18.63 4.25
CA TYR A 141 2.80 -17.64 3.18
C TYR A 141 3.85 -16.59 3.49
N HIS A 142 3.99 -16.20 4.77
CA HIS A 142 4.95 -15.20 5.18
C HIS A 142 6.27 -15.85 5.63
N ASP A 143 6.19 -16.90 6.45
CA ASP A 143 7.38 -17.52 7.05
C ASP A 143 7.92 -18.72 6.22
N GLY A 144 7.23 -19.07 5.12
CA GLY A 144 7.64 -20.15 4.21
C GLY A 144 7.56 -21.57 4.81
N MET A 145 6.90 -21.75 5.95
CA MET A 145 6.76 -23.04 6.62
C MET A 145 5.85 -24.00 5.82
N SER A 146 6.27 -25.26 5.70
CA SER A 146 5.43 -26.28 5.07
C SER A 146 4.23 -26.65 5.95
N LEU A 147 3.08 -26.97 5.35
CA LEU A 147 1.91 -27.46 6.09
C LEU A 147 2.20 -28.75 6.87
N LYS A 148 3.19 -29.53 6.42
CA LYS A 148 3.65 -30.74 7.11
C LYS A 148 4.36 -30.39 8.42
N ASP A 149 5.20 -29.36 8.42
CA ASP A 149 5.92 -28.95 9.62
C ASP A 149 5.00 -28.21 10.59
N PHE A 150 4.10 -27.38 10.08
CA PHE A 150 3.01 -26.80 10.88
C PHE A 150 2.19 -27.90 11.58
N ALA A 151 1.82 -28.96 10.86
CA ALA A 151 1.10 -30.09 11.45
C ALA A 151 1.87 -30.78 12.58
N LYS A 152 3.20 -30.95 12.44
CA LYS A 152 4.04 -31.54 13.50
C LYS A 152 4.06 -30.65 14.75
N ILE A 153 4.28 -29.35 14.58
CA ILE A 153 4.36 -28.39 15.70
C ILE A 153 3.05 -28.36 16.47
N HIS A 154 1.91 -28.31 15.76
CA HIS A 154 0.58 -28.25 16.34
C HIS A 154 0.00 -29.63 16.70
N LYS A 155 0.79 -30.72 16.62
CA LYS A 155 0.38 -32.10 16.92
C LYS A 155 -0.90 -32.54 16.17
N LYS A 156 -1.06 -32.10 14.92
CA LYS A 156 -2.18 -32.43 14.02
C LYS A 156 -1.72 -33.33 12.88
N SER A 157 -2.66 -34.00 12.22
CA SER A 157 -2.33 -34.74 11.00
C SER A 157 -2.12 -33.78 9.83
N HIS A 158 -1.16 -34.08 8.95
CA HIS A 158 -0.91 -33.27 7.76
C HIS A 158 -2.16 -33.15 6.87
N MET A 159 -2.95 -34.22 6.78
CA MET A 159 -4.22 -34.22 6.05
C MET A 159 -5.26 -33.28 6.67
N ALA A 160 -5.36 -33.21 8.00
CA ALA A 160 -6.26 -32.28 8.67
C ALA A 160 -5.85 -30.82 8.39
N VAL A 161 -4.56 -30.49 8.53
CA VAL A 161 -4.04 -29.14 8.24
C VAL A 161 -4.29 -28.74 6.78
N ARG A 162 -4.04 -29.64 5.82
CA ARG A 162 -4.32 -29.39 4.40
C ARG A 162 -5.81 -29.12 4.15
N LYS A 163 -6.71 -29.88 4.79
CA LYS A 163 -8.16 -29.67 4.66
C LYS A 163 -8.59 -28.34 5.27
N THR A 164 -8.04 -27.97 6.44
CA THR A 164 -8.27 -26.66 7.07
C THR A 164 -7.79 -25.53 6.16
N MET A 165 -6.57 -25.60 5.63
CA MET A 165 -6.03 -24.61 4.69
C MET A 165 -6.94 -24.41 3.47
N SER A 166 -7.45 -25.50 2.90
CA SER A 166 -8.41 -25.41 1.79
C SER A 166 -9.70 -24.68 2.17
N ARG A 167 -10.27 -24.96 3.36
CA ARG A 167 -11.48 -24.29 3.86
C ARG A 167 -11.23 -22.82 4.14
N VAL A 168 -10.09 -22.49 4.74
CA VAL A 168 -9.68 -21.11 5.03
C VAL A 168 -9.58 -20.29 3.74
N ARG A 169 -8.91 -20.82 2.70
CA ARG A 169 -8.83 -20.15 1.39
C ARG A 169 -10.21 -19.91 0.77
N HIS A 170 -11.11 -20.88 0.89
CA HIS A 170 -12.48 -20.75 0.39
C HIS A 170 -13.26 -19.67 1.16
N ALA A 171 -13.18 -19.69 2.48
CA ALA A 171 -13.82 -18.68 3.34
C ALA A 171 -13.27 -17.27 3.07
N LEU A 172 -11.96 -17.12 2.85
CA LEU A 172 -11.36 -15.85 2.46
C LEU A 172 -11.90 -15.37 1.11
N LYS A 173 -11.95 -16.24 0.10
CA LYS A 173 -12.50 -15.91 -1.22
C LYS A 173 -13.95 -15.42 -1.11
N GLU A 174 -14.82 -16.19 -0.44
CA GLU A 174 -16.22 -15.81 -0.25
C GLU A 174 -16.38 -14.51 0.54
N CYS A 175 -15.50 -14.24 1.51
CA CYS A 175 -15.52 -13.01 2.27
C CYS A 175 -15.13 -11.80 1.40
N ILE A 176 -14.09 -11.92 0.57
CA ILE A 176 -13.63 -10.86 -0.32
C ILE A 176 -14.68 -10.54 -1.40
N GLU A 177 -15.34 -11.56 -1.97
CA GLU A 177 -16.38 -11.39 -2.99
C GLU A 177 -17.66 -10.69 -2.47
N LYS A 178 -17.85 -10.64 -1.14
CA LYS A 178 -19.01 -9.98 -0.49
C LYS A 178 -18.73 -8.53 -0.08
N LEU A 179 -17.49 -8.06 -0.19
CA LEU A 179 -17.06 -6.69 0.10
C LEU A 179 -16.89 -5.92 -1.21
#